data_AF-A0A7C3YUW1-F1
#
_entry.id   AF-A0A7C3YUW1-F1
#
_cell.length_a   1.000
_cell.length_b   1.000
_cell.length_c   1.000
_cell.angle_alpha   90.00
_cell.angle_beta   90.00
_cell.angle_gamma   90.00
#
_symmetry.space_group_name_H-M   'P 1'
#
loop_
_entity.id
_entity.type
_entity.pdbx_description
1 polymer ?
#
loop_
_entity_poly.entity_id
_entity_poly.type
_entity_poly.pdbx_seq_one_letter_code
_entity_poly.pdbx_strand_id
1 'polypeptide(L)' 'MKGYSDSIVFVDLSSGEIKKQPIDPYMARRFLGGIGFAAYLLYKNVPKGA' A
#
# COMPACT_ATOMS: atom_id res chain seq x y z
N MET A 1 5.57 -11.05 -7.64
CA MET A 1 4.42 -11.62 -8.42
C MET A 1 4.50 -11.09 -9.85
N LYS A 2 4.28 -11.91 -10.89
CA LYS A 2 4.32 -11.40 -12.28
C LYS A 2 3.31 -10.25 -12.46
N GLY A 3 3.74 -9.13 -13.04
CA GLY A 3 2.93 -7.94 -13.27
C GLY A 3 2.91 -6.90 -12.14
N TYR A 4 3.57 -7.16 -11.00
CA TYR A 4 3.65 -6.22 -9.86
C TYR A 4 5.09 -5.83 -9.55
N SER A 5 5.29 -4.63 -8.99
CA SER A 5 6.60 -4.06 -8.62
C SER A 5 7.26 -4.70 -7.36
N ASP A 6 6.83 -5.89 -6.95
CA ASP A 6 7.19 -6.64 -5.72
C ASP A 6 7.09 -5.91 -4.37
N SER A 7 7.06 -4.57 -4.32
CA SER A 7 7.05 -3.76 -3.11
C SER A 7 6.23 -2.48 -3.22
N ILE A 8 5.88 -1.91 -2.06
CA ILE A 8 5.28 -0.60 -1.83
C ILE A 8 6.26 0.20 -0.97
N VAL A 9 6.48 1.47 -1.31
CA VAL A 9 7.32 2.39 -0.53
C VAL A 9 6.42 3.20 0.39
N PHE A 10 6.71 3.15 1.69
CA PHE A 10 6.12 3.99 2.71
C PHE A 10 7.14 5.05 3.11
N VAL A 11 6.73 6.32 3.07
CA VAL A 11 7.56 7.47 3.44
C VAL A 11 6.87 8.21 4.57
N ASP A 12 7.54 8.31 5.71
CA ASP A 12 7.13 9.20 6.79
C ASP A 12 7.83 10.54 6.60
N LEU A 13 7.04 11.59 6.30
CA LEU A 13 7.57 12.93 6.05
C LEU A 13 7.94 13.69 7.33
N SER A 14 7.46 13.26 8.50
CA SER A 14 7.81 13.86 9.78
C SER A 14 9.20 13.44 10.26
N SER A 15 9.55 12.18 10.08
CA SER A 15 10.85 11.62 10.48
C SER A 15 11.86 11.50 9.35
N GLY A 16 11.41 11.53 8.09
CA GLY A 16 12.22 11.22 6.92
C GLY A 16 12.45 9.72 6.70
N GLU A 17 11.78 8.85 7.46
CA GLU A 17 11.92 7.40 7.34
C GLU A 17 11.34 6.88 6.02
N ILE A 18 12.08 5.97 5.36
CA ILE A 18 11.65 5.30 4.14
C ILE A 18 11.68 3.78 4.37
N LYS A 19 10.53 3.13 4.20
CA LYS A 19 10.35 1.67 4.31
C LYS A 19 9.88 1.09 2.99
N LYS A 20 10.57 0.06 2.48
CA LYS A 20 10.10 -0.76 1.36
C LYS A 20 9.46 -2.03 1.92
N GLN A 21 8.17 -2.20 1.72
CA GLN A 21 7.44 -3.39 2.17
C GLN A 21 7.04 -4.23 0.97
N PRO A 22 7.14 -5.58 1.03
CA PRO A 22 6.67 -6.44 -0.04
C PRO A 22 5.16 -6.27 -0.26
N ILE A 23 4.71 -6.42 -1.51
CA ILE A 23 3.27 -6.39 -1.82
C ILE A 23 2.59 -7.59 -1.17
N ASP A 24 1.56 -7.32 -0.36
CA ASP A 24 0.69 -8.34 0.20
C ASP A 24 -0.04 -9.11 -0.91
N PRO A 25 0.20 -10.44 -1.06
CA PRO A 25 -0.47 -11.24 -2.08
C PRO A 25 -2.00 -11.28 -1.95
N TYR A 26 -2.54 -11.13 -0.74
CA TYR A 26 -3.99 -11.05 -0.54
C TYR A 26 -4.55 -9.77 -1.17
N MET A 27 -3.93 -8.62 -0.88
CA MET A 27 -4.31 -7.34 -1.47
C MET A 27 -4.20 -7.36 -2.99
N ALA A 28 -3.11 -7.89 -3.54
CA ALA A 28 -2.91 -7.99 -4.98
C ALA A 28 -4.00 -8.80 -5.68
N ARG A 29 -4.33 -9.99 -5.15
CA ARG A 29 -5.37 -10.84 -5.75
C ARG A 29 -6.77 -10.24 -5.63
N ARG A 30 -7.06 -9.52 -4.55
CA ARG A 30 -8.41 -9.01 -4.28
C ARG A 30 -8.70 -7.66 -4.91
N PHE A 31 -7.67 -6.83 -5.13
CA PHE A 31 -7.85 -5.44 -5.54
C PHE A 31 -7.06 -5.05 -6.80
N LEU A 32 -6.28 -5.97 -7.39
CA LEU A 32 -5.52 -5.84 -8.65
C LEU A 32 -4.43 -4.76 -8.71
N GLY A 33 -4.70 -3.54 -8.27
CA GLY A 33 -3.75 -2.41 -8.39
C GLY A 33 -4.47 -1.07 -8.44
N GLY A 34 -3.73 -0.02 -8.80
CA GLY A 34 -4.26 1.32 -9.03
C GLY A 34 -5.21 1.79 -7.93
N ILE A 35 -6.44 2.14 -8.31
CA ILE A 35 -7.48 2.63 -7.38
C ILE A 35 -7.88 1.60 -6.31
N GLY A 36 -7.82 0.30 -6.63
CA GLY A 36 -8.15 -0.75 -5.66
C GLY A 36 -7.12 -0.81 -4.52
N PHE A 37 -5.84 -0.66 -4.85
CA PHE A 37 -4.78 -0.56 -3.83
C PHE A 37 -4.91 0.72 -3.02
N ALA A 38 -5.16 1.85 -3.68
CA ALA A 38 -5.34 3.12 -3.00
C ALA A 38 -6.50 3.06 -1.98
N ALA A 39 -7.66 2.54 -2.38
CA ALA A 39 -8.83 2.42 -1.50
C ALA A 39 -8.56 1.49 -0.31
N TYR A 40 -7.93 0.33 -0.53
CA TYR A 40 -7.58 -0.61 0.55
C TYR A 40 -6.58 -0.02 1.54
N LEU A 41 -5.52 0.63 1.04
CA LEU A 41 -4.49 1.24 1.89
C LEU A 41 -5.04 2.41 2.69
N LEU A 42 -5.91 3.24 2.09
CA LEU A 42 -6.60 4.32 2.81
C LEU A 42 -7.49 3.74 3.92
N TYR A 43 -8.37 2.79 3.59
CA TYR A 43 -9.27 2.18 4.57
C TYR A 43 -8.51 1.53 5.75
N LYS A 44 -7.35 0.93 5.49
CA LYS A 44 -6.55 0.24 6.49
C LYS A 44 -5.74 1.18 7.40
N ASN A 45 -5.20 2.27 6.85
CA ASN A 45 -4.21 3.10 7.56
C ASN A 45 -4.74 4.46 8.01
N VAL A 46 -5.86 4.93 7.44
CA VAL A 46 -6.43 6.23 7.78
C VAL A 46 -7.59 6.03 8.76
N PRO A 47 -7.54 6.64 9.96
CA PRO A 47 -8.66 6.61 10.90
C PRO A 47 -9.93 7.18 10.27
N LYS A 48 -11.08 6.66 10.70
CA LYS A 48 -12.38 7.17 10.25
C LYS A 48 -12.52 8.65 10.63
N GLY A 49 -12.80 9.50 9.64
CA GLY A 49 -13.06 10.93 9.84
C GLY A 49 -11.83 11.83 9.88
N ALA A 50 -10.64 11.30 9.52
CA ALA A 50 -9.46 12.11 9.25
C ALA A 50 -9.62 13.01 8.02
#